data_AF-M5U2V4-F1
#
_entry.id   AF-M5U2V4-F1
#
_cell.length_a   1.000
_cell.length_b   1.000
_cell.length_c   1.000
_cell.angle_alpha   90.00
_cell.angle_beta   90.00
_cell.angle_gamma   90.00
#
_symmetry.space_group_name_H-M   'P 1'
#
loop_
_entity.id
_entity.type
_entity.pdbx_description
1 polymer ?
#
loop_
_entity_poly.entity_id
_entity_poly.type
_entity_poly.pdbx_seq_one_letter_code
_entity_poly.pdbx_strand_id
1 'polypeptide(L)'
;MTAKTRRKPKRQTADRFAVLNAFADFTAKELRRSELLVWLTLYRDTREGVATTSQRDIANRCGIDRKTVERSIASLIDRGLLIVVKSGGFRRGSASYRVLPMSRERLDALPRSRPNP
;
A
#
# COMPACT_ATOMS: atom_id res chain seq x y z
N MET A 1 -19.13 41.95 8.66
CA MET A 1 -19.47 40.54 8.37
C MET A 1 -18.75 40.12 7.10
N THR A 2 -17.77 39.22 7.16
CA THR A 2 -17.24 38.51 5.98
C THR A 2 -16.62 37.21 6.46
N ALA A 3 -17.42 36.14 6.46
CA ALA A 3 -16.98 34.81 6.83
C ALA A 3 -16.06 34.27 5.73
N LYS A 4 -14.77 34.12 6.02
CA LYS A 4 -13.78 33.48 5.15
C LYS A 4 -14.15 32.00 5.04
N THR A 5 -14.73 31.59 3.90
CA THR A 5 -15.04 30.18 3.61
C THR A 5 -13.78 29.34 3.81
N ARG A 6 -13.75 28.53 4.88
CA ARG A 6 -12.75 27.49 5.08
C ARG A 6 -12.84 26.53 3.90
N ARG A 7 -11.90 26.64 2.95
CA ARG A 7 -11.71 25.64 1.89
C ARG A 7 -11.51 24.30 2.58
N LYS A 8 -12.46 23.37 2.38
CA LYS A 8 -12.32 21.98 2.84
C LYS A 8 -10.98 21.46 2.32
N PRO A 9 -10.12 20.83 3.14
CA PRO A 9 -8.87 20.28 2.64
C PRO A 9 -9.21 19.33 1.50
N LYS A 10 -8.70 19.62 0.29
CA LYS A 10 -8.75 18.69 -0.84
C LYS A 10 -8.27 17.35 -0.28
N ARG A 11 -9.11 16.31 -0.33
CA ARG A 11 -8.75 14.96 0.10
C ARG A 11 -7.36 14.68 -0.46
N GLN A 12 -6.39 14.57 0.44
CA GLN A 12 -4.98 14.40 0.14
C GLN A 12 -4.76 12.95 -0.30
N THR A 13 -5.45 12.55 -1.37
CA THR A 13 -4.99 11.47 -2.23
C THR A 13 -3.78 12.05 -2.94
N ALA A 14 -2.62 12.09 -2.26
CA ALA A 14 -1.35 12.20 -2.97
C ALA A 14 -1.45 11.18 -4.11
N ASP A 15 -1.28 11.68 -5.34
CA ASP A 15 -1.82 11.08 -6.55
C ASP A 15 -1.56 9.57 -6.55
N ARG A 16 -2.63 8.76 -6.52
CA ARG A 16 -2.49 7.29 -6.47
C ARG A 16 -1.57 6.83 -7.59
N PHE A 17 -1.64 7.48 -8.75
CA PHE A 17 -0.76 7.20 -9.87
C PHE A 17 0.70 7.54 -9.58
N ALA A 18 1.00 8.61 -8.84
CA ALA A 18 2.38 8.89 -8.41
C ALA A 18 2.96 7.77 -7.54
N VAL A 19 2.15 7.16 -6.66
CA VAL A 19 2.57 5.99 -5.87
C VAL A 19 2.82 4.79 -6.78
N LEU A 20 1.94 4.53 -7.75
CA LEU A 20 2.12 3.42 -8.69
C LEU A 20 3.35 3.61 -9.59
N ASN A 21 3.57 4.83 -10.09
CA ASN A 21 4.71 5.16 -10.93
C ASN A 21 6.01 5.00 -10.15
N ALA A 22 6.10 5.57 -8.94
CA ALA A 22 7.28 5.38 -8.09
C ALA A 22 7.53 3.90 -7.76
N PHE A 23 6.47 3.11 -7.55
CA PHE A 23 6.61 1.66 -7.38
C PHE A 23 7.17 0.99 -8.63
N ALA A 24 6.63 1.31 -9.81
CA ALA A 24 7.08 0.76 -11.08
C ALA A 24 8.55 1.11 -11.37
N ASP A 25 8.94 2.36 -11.12
CA ASP A 25 10.28 2.89 -11.44
C ASP A 25 11.37 2.30 -10.53
N PHE A 26 11.07 2.15 -9.23
CA PHE A 26 12.10 1.87 -8.23
C PHE A 26 12.03 0.48 -7.58
N THR A 27 10.85 -0.13 -7.53
CA THR A 27 10.62 -1.31 -6.66
C THR A 27 10.23 -2.55 -7.44
N ALA A 28 9.36 -2.41 -8.45
CA ALA A 28 8.72 -3.55 -9.11
C ALA A 28 9.72 -4.57 -9.68
N LYS A 29 10.87 -4.11 -10.19
CA LYS A 29 11.92 -4.97 -10.75
C LYS A 29 12.61 -5.88 -9.74
N GLU A 30 12.53 -5.57 -8.44
CA GLU A 30 13.22 -6.29 -7.36
C GLU A 30 12.34 -7.37 -6.70
N LEU A 31 11.08 -7.46 -7.14
CA LEU A 31 10.06 -8.34 -6.57
C LEU A 31 9.87 -9.60 -7.41
N ARG A 32 9.58 -10.71 -6.71
CA ARG A 32 9.05 -11.91 -7.35
C ARG A 32 7.66 -11.63 -7.90
N ARG A 33 7.20 -12.42 -8.87
CA ARG A 33 5.88 -12.25 -9.48
C ARG A 33 4.74 -12.32 -8.46
N SER A 34 4.83 -13.21 -7.47
CA SER A 34 3.85 -13.31 -6.38
C SER A 34 3.83 -12.05 -5.50
N GLU A 35 5.00 -11.50 -5.15
CA GLU A 35 5.13 -10.28 -4.35
C GLU A 35 4.54 -9.08 -5.10
N LEU A 36 4.81 -8.96 -6.40
CA LEU A 36 4.27 -7.91 -7.25
C LEU A 36 2.74 -7.98 -7.35
N LEU A 37 2.17 -9.18 -7.57
CA LEU A 37 0.71 -9.37 -7.62
C LEU A 37 0.02 -9.05 -6.29
N VAL A 38 0.62 -9.48 -5.18
CA VAL A 38 0.11 -9.18 -3.82
C VAL A 38 0.15 -7.67 -3.56
N TRP A 39 1.26 -7.01 -3.87
CA TRP A 39 1.40 -5.57 -3.71
C TRP A 39 0.36 -4.81 -4.54
N LEU A 40 0.19 -5.15 -5.83
CA LEU A 40 -0.80 -4.53 -6.72
C LEU A 40 -2.24 -4.75 -6.24
N THR A 41 -2.55 -5.94 -5.73
CA THR A 41 -3.87 -6.25 -5.18
C THR A 41 -4.18 -5.38 -3.96
N LEU A 42 -3.24 -5.27 -3.03
CA LEU A 42 -3.40 -4.41 -1.84
C LEU A 42 -3.46 -2.94 -2.21
N TYR A 43 -2.62 -2.49 -3.15
CA TYR A 43 -2.63 -1.12 -3.64
C TYR A 43 -3.98 -0.76 -4.27
N ARG A 44 -4.55 -1.66 -5.10
CA ARG A 44 -5.87 -1.49 -5.69
C ARG A 44 -6.95 -1.32 -4.61
N ASP A 45 -6.92 -2.17 -3.59
CA ASP A 45 -7.89 -2.20 -2.49
C ASP A 45 -7.71 -1.08 -1.47
N THR A 46 -6.59 -0.35 -1.53
CA THR A 46 -6.31 0.76 -0.60
C THR A 46 -7.40 1.82 -0.72
N ARG A 47 -8.06 2.15 0.39
CA ARG A 47 -8.96 3.30 0.51
C ARG A 47 -8.54 4.13 1.71
N GLU A 48 -8.49 5.45 1.55
CA GLU A 48 -8.01 6.37 2.59
C GLU A 48 -6.63 5.97 3.17
N GLY A 49 -5.77 5.38 2.34
CA GLY A 49 -4.40 4.97 2.70
C GLY A 49 -4.27 3.63 3.43
N VAL A 50 -5.37 2.86 3.54
CA VAL A 50 -5.35 1.51 4.13
C VAL A 50 -6.14 0.53 3.25
N ALA A 51 -5.56 -0.63 2.98
CA ALA A 51 -6.22 -1.76 2.34
C ALA A 51 -6.68 -2.75 3.40
N THR A 52 -7.96 -3.12 3.40
CA THR A 52 -8.49 -4.15 4.31
C THR A 52 -8.95 -5.35 3.48
N THR A 53 -8.24 -6.47 3.57
CA THR A 53 -8.55 -7.68 2.82
C THR A 53 -8.08 -8.94 3.54
N SER A 54 -8.73 -10.07 3.28
CA SER A 54 -8.29 -11.37 3.81
C SER A 54 -7.20 -11.98 2.93
N GLN A 55 -6.33 -12.80 3.53
CA GLN A 55 -5.31 -13.53 2.74
C GLN A 55 -5.92 -14.52 1.74
N ARG A 56 -7.13 -15.03 2.02
CA ARG A 56 -7.87 -15.90 1.10
C ARG A 56 -8.33 -15.14 -0.14
N ASP A 57 -8.82 -13.91 0.04
CA ASP A 57 -9.23 -13.08 -1.09
C ASP A 57 -8.04 -12.63 -1.93
N ILE A 58 -6.90 -12.33 -1.29
CA ILE A 58 -5.63 -12.07 -2.00
C ILE A 58 -5.24 -13.30 -2.84
N ALA A 59 -5.25 -14.49 -2.25
CA ALA A 59 -4.90 -15.74 -2.92
C ALA A 59 -5.77 -15.96 -4.16
N ASN A 60 -7.09 -15.83 -4.02
CA ASN A 60 -8.04 -15.99 -5.12
C ASN A 60 -7.80 -14.98 -6.26
N ARG A 61 -7.56 -13.71 -5.93
CA ARG A 61 -7.34 -12.66 -6.96
C ARG A 61 -5.98 -12.75 -7.62
N CYS A 62 -4.96 -13.21 -6.89
CA CYS A 62 -3.61 -13.40 -7.42
C CYS A 62 -3.44 -14.75 -8.13
N GLY A 63 -4.39 -15.69 -8.02
CA GLY A 63 -4.28 -17.03 -8.59
C GLY A 63 -3.16 -17.86 -7.97
N ILE A 64 -2.83 -17.63 -6.69
CA ILE A 64 -1.74 -18.32 -5.97
C ILE A 64 -2.25 -18.92 -4.68
N ASP A 65 -1.52 -19.89 -4.14
CA ASP A 65 -1.89 -20.52 -2.88
C ASP A 65 -1.67 -19.59 -1.66
N ARG A 66 -2.40 -19.88 -0.58
CA ARG A 66 -2.36 -19.08 0.65
C ARG A 66 -0.98 -19.02 1.31
N LYS A 67 -0.17 -20.09 1.25
CA LYS A 67 1.20 -20.08 1.83
C LYS A 67 2.12 -19.19 1.02
N THR A 68 1.92 -19.09 -0.29
CA THR A 68 2.66 -18.14 -1.14
C THR A 68 2.24 -16.69 -0.88
N VAL A 69 0.96 -16.44 -0.58
CA VAL A 69 0.52 -15.11 -0.07
C VAL A 69 1.20 -14.78 1.25
N GLU A 70 1.20 -15.69 2.23
CA GLU A 70 1.85 -15.48 3.53
C GLU A 70 3.33 -15.12 3.38
N ARG A 71 4.07 -15.90 2.58
CA ARG A 71 5.49 -15.66 2.28
C ARG A 71 5.72 -14.32 1.57
N SER A 72 4.86 -13.98 0.61
CA SER A 72 4.96 -12.72 -0.13
C SER A 72 4.68 -11.52 0.78
N ILE A 73 3.66 -11.59 1.64
CA ILE A 73 3.38 -10.55 2.63
C ILE A 73 4.56 -10.39 3.60
N ALA A 74 5.11 -11.49 4.12
CA ALA A 74 6.26 -11.44 5.01
C ALA A 74 7.46 -10.77 4.34
N SER A 75 7.78 -11.14 3.09
CA SER A 75 8.89 -10.51 2.36
C SER A 75 8.64 -9.03 2.07
N LEU A 76 7.41 -8.64 1.71
CA LEU A 76 7.07 -7.24 1.48
C LEU A 76 7.13 -6.40 2.76
N ILE A 77 6.81 -6.98 3.93
CA ILE A 77 6.98 -6.33 5.23
C ILE A 77 8.47 -6.15 5.54
N ASP A 78 9.27 -7.20 5.36
CA ASP A 78 10.72 -7.19 5.60
C ASP A 78 11.44 -6.13 4.73
N ARG A 79 11.01 -5.99 3.47
CA ARG A 79 11.48 -4.94 2.55
C ARG A 79 10.91 -3.54 2.85
N GLY A 80 10.05 -3.40 3.86
CA GLY A 80 9.42 -2.12 4.23
C GLY A 80 8.43 -1.59 3.19
N LEU A 81 7.83 -2.46 2.36
CA LEU A 81 6.84 -2.10 1.33
C LEU A 81 5.39 -2.24 1.82
N LEU A 82 5.19 -3.00 2.90
CA LEU A 82 3.90 -3.13 3.58
C LEU A 82 4.06 -2.83 5.07
N ILE A 83 3.10 -2.10 5.62
CA ILE A 83 2.95 -1.91 7.08
C ILE A 83 1.64 -2.56 7.49
N VAL A 84 1.70 -3.46 8.47
CA VAL A 84 0.50 -4.06 9.07
C VAL A 84 -0.13 -3.04 10.01
N VAL A 85 -1.32 -2.54 9.66
CA VAL A 85 -2.11 -1.62 10.48
C VAL A 85 -2.95 -2.40 11.49
N LYS A 86 -3.50 -3.55 11.05
CA LYS A 86 -4.26 -4.45 11.91
C LYS A 86 -4.01 -5.89 11.48
N SER A 87 -3.58 -6.73 12.43
CA SER A 87 -3.42 -8.17 12.19
C SER A 87 -4.79 -8.84 12.08
N GLY A 88 -5.03 -9.53 10.96
CA GLY A 88 -6.20 -10.41 10.78
C GLY A 88 -6.01 -11.76 11.46
N GLY A 89 -7.07 -12.57 11.52
CA GLY A 89 -7.00 -13.93 12.07
C GLY A 89 -8.28 -14.73 11.87
N PHE A 90 -8.21 -16.05 12.06
CA PHE A 90 -9.30 -17.03 11.82
C PHE A 90 -10.61 -16.72 12.59
N ARG A 91 -10.58 -15.79 13.56
CA ARG A 91 -11.76 -15.23 14.26
C ARG A 91 -11.76 -13.70 14.41
N ARG A 92 -10.75 -12.99 13.85
CA ARG A 92 -10.53 -11.53 14.05
C ARG A 92 -10.83 -10.68 12.81
N GLY A 93 -11.21 -11.32 11.70
CA GLY A 93 -11.55 -10.67 10.44
C GLY A 93 -10.34 -10.37 9.55
N SER A 94 -10.57 -9.60 8.50
CA SER A 94 -9.57 -9.20 7.50
C SER A 94 -8.42 -8.41 8.11
N ALA A 95 -7.23 -8.59 7.55
CA ALA A 95 -6.06 -7.81 7.92
C ALA A 95 -6.09 -6.45 7.20
N SER A 96 -5.52 -5.44 7.84
CA SER A 96 -5.38 -4.10 7.27
C SER A 96 -3.92 -3.76 7.03
N TYR A 97 -3.61 -3.28 5.83
CA TYR A 97 -2.26 -2.99 5.36
C TYR A 97 -2.18 -1.56 4.85
N ARG A 98 -1.04 -0.90 5.08
CA ARG A 98 -0.65 0.30 4.35
C ARG A 98 0.42 -0.08 3.34
N VAL A 99 0.25 0.37 2.11
CA VAL A 99 1.13 0.07 0.98
C VAL A 99 2.05 1.25 0.72
N LEU A 100 3.34 0.98 0.55
CA LEU A 100 4.35 1.99 0.21
C LEU A 100 4.95 1.70 -1.18
N PRO A 101 5.29 2.75 -1.96
CA PRO A 101 5.85 2.59 -3.30
C PRO A 101 7.29 2.07 -3.30
N MET A 102 8.01 2.32 -2.21
CA MET A 102 9.40 1.94 -1.99
C MET A 102 9.59 1.69 -0.50
N SER A 103 10.73 1.12 -0.09
CA SER A 103 10.99 0.84 1.32
C SER A 103 10.73 2.08 2.18
N ARG A 104 10.20 1.88 3.39
CA ARG A 104 9.86 2.97 4.30
C ARG A 104 11.03 3.94 4.51
N GLU A 105 12.23 3.39 4.71
CA GLU A 105 13.46 4.17 4.86
C GLU A 105 13.76 5.02 3.62
N ARG A 106 13.64 4.45 2.42
CA ARG A 106 13.86 5.18 1.17
C ARG A 106 12.82 6.28 0.98
N LEU A 107 11.56 6.00 1.31
CA LEU A 107 10.48 7.00 1.26
C LEU A 107 10.73 8.15 2.25
N ASP A 108 11.20 7.85 3.45
CA ASP A 108 11.52 8.85 4.47
C ASP A 108 12.79 9.65 4.14
N ALA A 109 13.73 9.05 3.41
CA ALA A 109 14.95 9.70 2.92
C ALA A 109 14.71 10.63 1.71
N LEU A 110 13.58 10.48 1.01
CA LEU A 110 13.26 11.39 -0.08
C LEU A 110 12.94 12.79 0.46
N PRO A 111 13.42 13.85 -0.22
CA PRO A 111 13.01 15.21 0.13
C PRO A 111 11.49 15.28 0.00
N ARG A 112 10.80 15.55 1.12
CA ARG A 112 9.35 15.77 1.12
C ARG A 112 9.10 16.93 0.15
N SER A 113 8.56 16.62 -1.03
CA SER A 113 8.33 17.61 -2.07
C SER A 113 7.59 18.79 -1.44
N ARG A 114 8.16 19.99 -1.57
CA ARG A 114 7.51 21.22 -1.12
C ARG A 114 6.14 21.30 -1.82
N PRO A 115 5.10 21.79 -1.16
CA PRO A 115 3.84 22.06 -1.86
C PRO A 115 4.16 22.95 -3.07
N ASN A 116 3.73 22.51 -4.26
CA ASN A 116 3.85 23.29 -5.48
C ASN A 116 3.19 24.67 -5.23
N PRO A 117 3.81 25.80 -5.66
CA PRO A 117 3.29 27.14 -5.42
C PRO A 117 1.89 27.35 -6.01
#